data_AF-A0A0H5AFY9-F1
#
_entry.id   AF-A0A0H5AFY9-F1
#
_cell.length_a   1.000
_cell.length_b   1.000
_cell.length_c   1.000
_cell.angle_alpha   90.00
_cell.angle_beta   90.00
_cell.angle_gamma   90.00
#
_symmetry.space_group_name_H-M   'P 1'
#
loop_
_entity.id
_entity.type
_entity.pdbx_description
1 polymer ?
#
loop_
_entity_poly.entity_id
_entity_poly.type
_entity_poly.pdbx_seq_one_letter_code
_entity_poly.pdbx_strand_id
1 'polypeptide(L)'
;MSVIDIGLAMKHLLAEPEDQDLVQSQLDGAEEAAQQFLQRRFFADQASVDLAKSTTLQRTQAARATYRAALVVADAPENSDDRCRLRERARQALADAFEVIDMDEFGIVINKGIEAACLLKLGHLFANREEVVVGGNAVELPLASKSLLMPYRIRMGV
;
A
#
# COMPACT_ATOMS: atom_id res chain seq x y z
N MET A 1 -3.80 -4.61 9.12
CA MET A 1 -3.68 -4.22 10.53
C MET A 1 -2.82 -3.00 10.53
N SER A 2 -3.44 -1.89 10.90
CA SER A 2 -2.84 -0.58 10.85
C SER A 2 -1.63 -0.50 11.79
N VAL A 3 -0.62 0.24 11.39
CA VAL A 3 0.55 0.52 12.23
C VAL A 3 0.22 1.62 13.24
N ILE A 4 -0.68 2.54 12.87
CA ILE A 4 -1.19 3.60 13.74
C ILE A 4 -2.19 3.00 14.74
N ASP A 5 -2.07 3.42 16.00
CA ASP A 5 -2.97 3.00 17.07
C ASP A 5 -4.41 3.47 16.80
N ILE A 6 -5.37 2.55 16.90
CA ILE A 6 -6.80 2.84 16.72
C ILE A 6 -7.30 3.84 17.76
N GLY A 7 -6.78 3.81 18.99
CA GLY A 7 -7.15 4.77 20.03
C GLY A 7 -6.76 6.21 19.67
N LEU A 8 -5.62 6.40 19.00
CA LEU A 8 -5.22 7.69 18.45
C LEU A 8 -6.14 8.13 17.29
N ALA A 9 -6.47 7.22 16.38
CA ALA A 9 -7.37 7.49 15.27
C ALA A 9 -8.78 7.90 15.73
N MET A 10 -9.34 7.19 16.71
CA MET A 10 -10.63 7.52 17.33
C MET A 10 -10.61 8.91 17.97
N LYS A 11 -9.54 9.25 18.70
CA LYS A 11 -9.35 10.59 19.28
C LYS A 11 -9.25 11.69 18.23
N HIS A 12 -8.59 11.41 17.10
CA HIS A 12 -8.46 12.36 16.00
C HIS A 12 -9.83 12.70 15.38
N LEU A 13 -10.69 11.69 15.23
CA LEU A 13 -12.02 11.83 14.64
C LEU A 13 -13.09 12.30 15.64
N LEU A 14 -12.81 12.26 16.94
CA LEU A 14 -13.81 12.40 17.99
C LEU A 14 -14.95 11.38 17.83
N ALA A 15 -14.62 10.18 17.35
CA ALA A 15 -15.58 9.12 17.04
C ALA A 15 -16.04 8.38 18.31
N GLU A 16 -17.26 7.83 18.25
CA GLU A 16 -17.83 7.06 19.35
C GLU A 16 -17.33 5.61 19.33
N PRO A 17 -17.31 4.88 20.47
CA PRO A 17 -16.81 3.50 20.50
C PRO A 17 -17.50 2.54 19.52
N GLU A 18 -18.74 2.82 19.13
CA GLU A 18 -19.49 2.06 18.14
C GLU A 18 -18.95 2.20 16.70
N ASP A 19 -18.26 3.30 16.39
CA ASP A 19 -17.67 3.55 15.08
C ASP A 19 -16.31 2.83 14.90
N GLN A 20 -15.79 2.18 15.94
CA GLN A 20 -14.43 1.66 15.96
C GLN A 20 -14.12 0.73 14.77
N ASP A 21 -15.04 -0.14 14.40
CA ASP A 21 -14.84 -1.07 13.27
C ASP A 21 -14.77 -0.34 11.92
N LEU A 22 -15.60 0.69 11.74
CA LEU A 22 -15.58 1.55 10.56
C LEU A 22 -14.27 2.35 10.50
N VAL A 23 -13.88 2.96 11.60
CA VAL A 23 -12.64 3.74 11.70
C VAL A 23 -11.43 2.85 11.44
N GLN A 24 -11.40 1.62 11.95
CA GLN A 24 -10.34 0.66 11.69
C GLN A 24 -10.24 0.33 10.19
N SER A 25 -11.37 0.04 9.54
CA SER A 25 -11.38 -0.23 8.09
C SER A 25 -10.89 0.97 7.26
N GLN A 26 -11.27 2.19 7.65
CA GLN A 26 -10.85 3.40 6.96
C GLN A 26 -9.39 3.74 7.23
N LEU A 27 -8.89 3.45 8.43
CA LEU A 27 -7.48 3.64 8.80
C LEU A 27 -6.59 2.69 7.99
N ASP A 28 -6.97 1.41 7.87
CA ASP A 28 -6.26 0.45 7.03
C ASP A 28 -6.18 0.93 5.56
N GLY A 29 -7.30 1.44 5.01
CA GLY A 29 -7.31 2.01 3.65
C GLY A 29 -6.51 3.31 3.51
N ALA A 30 -6.49 4.16 4.53
CA ALA A 30 -5.71 5.40 4.54
C ALA A 30 -4.20 5.11 4.56
N GLU A 31 -3.77 4.15 5.39
CA GLU A 31 -2.38 3.71 5.42
C GLU A 31 -1.98 3.03 4.11
N GLU A 32 -2.81 2.14 3.58
CA GLU A 32 -2.53 1.46 2.30
C GLU A 32 -2.36 2.47 1.16
N ALA A 33 -3.25 3.45 1.05
CA ALA A 33 -3.14 4.50 0.04
C ALA A 33 -1.85 5.35 0.21
N ALA A 34 -1.45 5.64 1.44
CA ALA A 34 -0.21 6.35 1.72
C ALA A 34 1.03 5.52 1.38
N GLN A 35 1.02 4.22 1.69
CA GLN A 35 2.09 3.28 1.34
C GLN A 35 2.27 3.14 -0.17
N GLN A 36 1.17 3.00 -0.92
CA GLN A 36 1.17 2.93 -2.39
C GLN A 36 1.71 4.24 -2.99
N PHE A 37 1.27 5.39 -2.49
CA PHE A 37 1.74 6.70 -2.95
C PHE A 37 3.26 6.87 -2.76
N LEU A 38 3.79 6.44 -1.61
CA LEU A 38 5.20 6.51 -1.26
C LEU A 38 6.07 5.43 -1.90
N GLN A 39 5.46 4.34 -2.36
CA GLN A 39 6.13 3.09 -2.75
C GLN A 39 6.97 2.50 -1.61
N ARG A 40 6.40 2.45 -0.41
CA ARG A 40 7.06 1.95 0.82
C ARG A 40 6.05 1.32 1.77
N ARG A 41 6.43 0.22 2.44
CA ARG A 41 5.68 -0.29 3.59
C ARG A 41 6.00 0.46 4.87
N PHE A 42 4.99 0.58 5.73
CA PHE A 42 5.13 1.17 7.05
C PHE A 42 5.36 0.10 8.11
N PHE A 43 6.19 0.44 9.09
CA PHE A 43 6.52 -0.42 10.21
C PHE A 43 6.47 0.38 11.52
N ALA A 44 6.13 -0.30 12.62
CA ALA A 44 6.06 0.31 13.94
C ALA A 44 7.46 0.61 14.51
N ASP A 45 8.45 -0.22 14.16
CA ASP A 45 9.79 -0.19 14.73
C ASP A 45 10.85 -0.64 13.72
N GLN A 46 12.12 -0.36 14.03
CA GLN A 46 13.25 -0.64 13.15
C GLN A 46 13.54 -2.15 13.02
N ALA A 47 13.29 -2.96 14.05
CA ALA A 47 13.55 -4.40 13.98
C ALA A 47 12.60 -5.07 12.98
N SER A 48 11.35 -4.60 12.89
CA SER A 48 10.38 -5.03 11.87
C SER A 48 10.83 -4.69 10.45
N VAL A 49 11.44 -3.51 10.24
CA VAL A 49 12.03 -3.12 8.94
C VAL A 49 13.18 -4.04 8.58
N ASP A 50 14.09 -4.30 9.52
CA ASP A 50 15.28 -5.11 9.28
C ASP A 50 14.91 -6.57 9.00
N LEU A 51 13.89 -7.09 9.70
CA LEU A 51 13.31 -8.41 9.43
C LEU A 51 12.75 -8.48 8.01
N ALA A 52 11.93 -7.50 7.60
CA ALA A 52 11.36 -7.46 6.24
C ALA A 52 12.47 -7.50 5.18
N LYS A 53 13.49 -6.64 5.33
CA LYS A 53 14.66 -6.58 4.43
C LYS A 53 15.45 -7.88 4.37
N SER A 54 15.59 -8.59 5.49
CA SER A 54 16.32 -9.87 5.51
C SER A 54 15.65 -10.94 4.64
N THR A 55 14.32 -10.88 4.48
CA THR A 55 13.55 -11.85 3.68
C THR A 55 13.49 -11.51 2.19
N THR A 56 13.85 -10.29 1.78
CA THR A 56 13.78 -9.78 0.39
C THR A 56 14.53 -10.69 -0.59
N LEU A 57 15.72 -11.16 -0.21
CA LEU A 57 16.52 -12.05 -1.06
C LEU A 57 15.84 -13.40 -1.30
N GLN A 58 15.32 -14.02 -0.23
CA GLN A 58 14.62 -15.30 -0.33
C GLN A 58 13.35 -15.17 -1.17
N ARG A 59 12.57 -14.10 -0.97
CA ARG A 59 11.35 -13.82 -1.73
C ARG A 59 11.63 -13.56 -3.20
N THR A 60 12.71 -12.83 -3.50
CA THR A 60 13.16 -12.61 -4.89
C THR A 60 13.51 -13.92 -5.58
N GLN A 61 14.23 -14.82 -4.89
CA GLN A 61 14.56 -16.14 -5.42
C GLN A 61 13.31 -16.99 -5.66
N ALA A 62 12.37 -16.99 -4.71
CA ALA A 62 11.10 -17.70 -4.83
C ALA A 62 10.26 -17.17 -6.01
N ALA A 63 10.11 -15.85 -6.15
CA ALA A 63 9.39 -15.23 -7.26
C ALA A 63 9.99 -15.60 -8.62
N ARG A 64 11.34 -15.58 -8.73
CA ARG A 64 12.05 -16.02 -9.94
C ARG A 64 11.84 -17.51 -10.22
N ALA A 65 11.79 -18.36 -9.20
CA ALA A 65 11.51 -19.78 -9.36
C ALA A 65 10.08 -20.01 -9.88
N THR A 66 9.09 -19.32 -9.31
CA THR A 66 7.68 -19.35 -9.77
C THR A 66 7.56 -18.90 -11.23
N TYR A 67 8.24 -17.81 -11.60
CA TYR A 67 8.25 -17.33 -12.98
C TYR A 67 8.85 -18.36 -13.95
N ARG A 68 9.99 -18.97 -13.60
CA ARG A 68 10.61 -20.02 -14.42
C ARG A 68 9.68 -21.24 -14.57
N ALA A 69 9.03 -21.66 -13.50
CA ALA A 69 8.05 -22.74 -13.55
C ALA A 69 6.86 -22.40 -14.46
N ALA A 70 6.35 -21.16 -14.40
CA ALA A 70 5.29 -20.69 -15.27
C ALA A 70 5.68 -20.65 -16.75
N LEU A 71 6.94 -20.32 -17.07
CA LEU A 71 7.45 -20.37 -18.44
C LEU A 71 7.51 -21.80 -19.00
N VAL A 72 7.88 -22.80 -18.17
CA VAL A 72 7.85 -24.21 -18.59
C VAL A 72 6.44 -24.63 -18.98
N VAL A 73 5.43 -24.22 -18.21
CA VAL A 73 4.02 -24.49 -18.53
C VAL A 73 3.59 -23.76 -19.80
N ALA A 74 3.96 -22.49 -19.95
CA ALA A 74 3.62 -21.70 -21.14
C ALA A 74 4.26 -22.28 -22.42
N ASP A 75 5.45 -22.85 -22.32
CA ASP A 75 6.22 -23.38 -23.44
C ASP A 75 5.89 -24.84 -23.77
N ALA A 76 5.00 -25.47 -23.00
CA ALA A 76 4.49 -26.81 -23.30
C ALA A 76 3.85 -26.85 -24.71
N PRO A 77 4.05 -27.93 -25.48
CA PRO A 77 3.51 -28.03 -26.84
C PRO A 77 1.97 -28.00 -26.86
N GLU A 78 1.33 -28.47 -25.78
CA GLU A 78 -0.12 -28.46 -25.57
C GLU A 78 -0.72 -27.04 -25.49
N ASN A 79 0.09 -26.05 -25.09
CA ASN A 79 -0.34 -24.66 -24.88
C ASN A 79 0.09 -23.75 -26.04
N SER A 80 0.26 -24.28 -27.25
CA SER A 80 0.72 -23.50 -28.42
C SER A 80 -0.13 -22.27 -28.68
N ASP A 81 -1.44 -22.40 -28.53
CA ASP A 81 -2.42 -21.40 -28.94
C ASP A 81 -2.44 -20.21 -27.96
N ASP A 82 -2.23 -20.48 -26.66
CA ASP A 82 -2.26 -19.47 -25.59
C ASP A 82 -0.86 -19.11 -25.04
N ARG A 83 0.22 -19.62 -25.64
CA ARG A 83 1.62 -19.42 -25.17
C ARG A 83 1.95 -17.96 -24.90
N CYS A 84 1.57 -17.05 -25.80
CA CYS A 84 1.83 -15.62 -25.66
C CYS A 84 1.14 -15.07 -24.40
N ARG A 85 -0.14 -15.41 -24.20
CA ARG A 85 -0.93 -14.96 -23.06
C ARG A 85 -0.39 -15.50 -21.73
N LEU A 86 0.03 -16.76 -21.70
CA LEU A 86 0.61 -17.37 -20.51
C LEU A 86 1.95 -16.74 -20.12
N ARG A 87 2.80 -16.42 -21.10
CA ARG A 87 4.07 -15.70 -20.87
C ARG A 87 3.86 -14.30 -20.34
N GLU A 88 2.92 -13.54 -20.89
CA GLU A 88 2.61 -12.19 -20.39
C GLU A 88 2.05 -12.24 -18.97
N ARG A 89 1.15 -13.19 -18.66
CA ARG A 89 0.68 -13.40 -17.28
C ARG A 89 1.82 -13.74 -16.32
N ALA A 90 2.76 -14.59 -16.74
CA ALA A 90 3.93 -14.92 -15.93
C ALA A 90 4.83 -13.70 -15.69
N ARG A 91 5.04 -12.86 -16.72
CA ARG A 91 5.80 -11.61 -16.61
C ARG A 91 5.12 -10.63 -15.65
N GLN A 92 3.81 -10.45 -15.79
CA GLN A 92 3.04 -9.58 -14.90
C GLN A 92 3.12 -10.06 -13.45
N ALA A 93 2.92 -11.35 -13.20
CA ALA A 93 3.03 -11.91 -11.85
C ALA A 93 4.44 -11.73 -11.23
N LEU A 94 5.49 -11.79 -12.05
CA LEU A 94 6.86 -11.50 -11.58
C LEU A 94 7.03 -10.02 -11.26
N ALA A 95 6.52 -9.13 -12.10
CA ALA A 95 6.57 -7.68 -11.89
C ALA A 95 5.83 -7.28 -10.61
N ASP A 96 4.59 -7.77 -10.43
CA ASP A 96 3.78 -7.53 -9.23
C ASP A 96 4.50 -8.03 -7.96
N ALA A 97 5.14 -9.21 -8.04
CA ALA A 97 5.93 -9.74 -6.93
C ALA A 97 7.12 -8.85 -6.58
N PHE A 98 7.83 -8.30 -7.59
CA PHE A 98 8.93 -7.38 -7.36
C PHE A 98 8.47 -6.05 -6.78
N GLU A 99 7.34 -5.49 -7.20
CA GLU A 99 6.82 -4.26 -6.58
C GLU A 99 6.56 -4.44 -5.09
N VAL A 100 5.93 -5.55 -4.68
CA VAL A 100 5.70 -5.83 -3.25
C VAL A 100 7.03 -6.02 -2.50
N ILE A 101 7.99 -6.72 -3.10
CA ILE A 101 9.32 -6.94 -2.51
C ILE A 101 10.09 -5.61 -2.37
N ASP A 102 10.04 -4.75 -3.38
CA ASP A 102 10.68 -3.45 -3.38
C ASP A 102 10.05 -2.54 -2.31
N MET A 103 8.71 -2.53 -2.17
CA MET A 103 8.03 -1.78 -1.11
C MET A 103 8.48 -2.21 0.30
N ASP A 104 8.74 -3.50 0.50
CA ASP A 104 9.25 -4.06 1.76
C ASP A 104 10.74 -3.71 1.96
N GLU A 105 11.56 -3.80 0.90
CA GLU A 105 12.98 -3.45 0.92
C GLU A 105 13.18 -1.97 1.28
N PHE A 106 12.34 -1.09 0.76
CA PHE A 106 12.36 0.34 1.06
C PHE A 106 11.50 0.76 2.25
N GLY A 107 11.08 -0.22 3.06
CA GLY A 107 10.28 -0.02 4.26
C GLY A 107 10.79 1.09 5.18
N ILE A 108 9.86 1.82 5.80
CA ILE A 108 10.14 2.94 6.70
C ILE A 108 9.40 2.80 8.02
N VAL A 109 10.05 3.19 9.11
CA VAL A 109 9.40 3.35 10.42
C VAL A 109 8.51 4.59 10.40
N ILE A 110 7.28 4.47 10.87
CA ILE A 110 6.36 5.61 10.91
C ILE A 110 6.95 6.74 11.76
N ASN A 111 6.97 7.94 11.20
CA ASN A 111 7.24 9.17 11.92
C ASN A 111 5.96 10.01 12.06
N LYS A 112 6.03 11.07 12.86
CA LYS A 112 4.88 11.93 13.13
C LYS A 112 4.34 12.67 11.90
N GLY A 113 5.16 12.89 10.88
CA GLY A 113 4.69 13.49 9.62
C GLY A 113 3.84 12.52 8.80
N ILE A 114 4.27 11.26 8.69
CA ILE A 114 3.52 10.19 8.01
C ILE A 114 2.22 9.88 8.77
N GLU A 115 2.30 9.78 10.10
CA GLU A 115 1.15 9.57 10.98
C GLU A 115 0.09 10.67 10.78
N ALA A 116 0.50 11.94 10.82
CA ALA A 116 -0.41 13.07 10.60
C ALA A 116 -1.04 13.04 9.19
N ALA A 117 -0.26 12.68 8.16
CA ALA A 117 -0.79 12.58 6.80
C ALA A 117 -1.85 11.48 6.65
N CYS A 118 -1.64 10.32 7.29
CA CYS A 118 -2.61 9.22 7.30
C CYS A 118 -3.88 9.61 8.08
N LEU A 119 -3.74 10.28 9.23
CA LEU A 119 -4.88 10.77 10.00
C LEU A 119 -5.71 11.82 9.24
N LEU A 120 -5.07 12.74 8.52
CA LEU A 120 -5.77 13.69 7.64
C LEU A 120 -6.55 12.98 6.52
N LYS A 121 -5.97 11.93 5.93
CA LYS A 121 -6.64 11.10 4.92
C LYS A 121 -7.83 10.34 5.54
N LEU A 122 -7.65 9.78 6.73
CA LEU A 122 -8.71 9.12 7.50
C LEU A 122 -9.86 10.09 7.79
N GLY A 123 -9.58 11.30 8.29
CA GLY A 123 -10.60 12.32 8.54
C GLY A 123 -11.42 12.65 7.30
N HIS A 124 -10.77 12.69 6.13
CA HIS A 124 -11.48 12.87 4.86
C HIS A 124 -12.40 11.70 4.52
N LEU A 125 -11.95 10.45 4.73
CA LEU A 125 -12.75 9.24 4.47
C LEU A 125 -13.92 9.09 5.45
N PHE A 126 -13.74 9.48 6.71
CA PHE A 126 -14.79 9.42 7.72
C PHE A 126 -15.88 10.47 7.50
N ALA A 127 -15.47 11.72 7.20
CA ALA A 127 -16.41 12.83 7.01
C ALA A 127 -17.17 12.76 5.68
N ASN A 128 -16.57 12.23 4.61
CA ASN A 128 -17.15 12.20 3.28
C ASN A 128 -17.45 10.76 2.85
N ARG A 129 -18.74 10.44 2.71
CA ARG A 129 -19.22 9.13 2.23
C ARG A 129 -19.40 9.07 0.70
N GLU A 130 -19.16 10.19 0.02
CA GLU A 130 -19.30 10.35 -1.42
C GLU A 130 -18.03 10.98 -2.00
N GLU A 131 -17.65 10.58 -3.21
CA GLU A 131 -16.44 11.11 -3.88
C GLU A 131 -16.63 12.55 -4.40
N VAL A 132 -17.85 12.90 -4.79
CA VAL A 132 -18.21 14.23 -5.31
C VAL A 132 -19.57 14.64 -4.75
N VAL A 133 -19.60 15.73 -3.99
CA VAL A 133 -20.86 16.32 -3.52
C VAL A 133 -21.52 17.07 -4.67
N VAL A 134 -22.58 16.50 -5.25
CA VAL A 134 -23.33 17.13 -6.34
C VAL A 134 -24.08 18.35 -5.78
N GLY A 135 -23.74 19.55 -6.27
CA GLY A 135 -24.40 20.81 -5.91
C GLY A 135 -23.70 21.64 -4.82
N GLY A 136 -22.56 21.18 -4.29
CA GLY A 136 -21.70 21.96 -3.40
C GLY A 136 -20.49 22.56 -4.12
N ASN A 137 -20.00 23.72 -3.66
CA ASN A 137 -18.67 24.21 -4.02
C ASN A 137 -17.63 23.32 -3.31
N ALA A 138 -17.22 22.23 -3.94
CA ALA A 138 -16.12 21.40 -3.46
C ALA A 138 -14.82 22.20 -3.55
N VAL A 139 -14.48 22.93 -2.48
CA VAL A 139 -13.18 23.59 -2.35
C VAL A 139 -12.21 22.53 -1.82
N GLU A 140 -11.44 21.93 -2.71
CA GLU A 140 -10.35 21.04 -2.32
C GLU A 140 -9.30 21.87 -1.56
N LEU A 141 -9.24 21.70 -0.24
CA LEU A 141 -8.15 22.28 0.55
C LEU A 141 -6.83 21.73 -0.01
N PRO A 142 -5.82 22.58 -0.29
CA PRO A 142 -4.54 22.13 -0.81
C PRO A 142 -4.01 20.95 0.00
N LEU A 143 -3.83 19.80 -0.66
CA LEU A 143 -3.59 18.47 -0.07
C LEU A 143 -2.43 18.45 0.94
N ALA A 144 -2.72 18.81 2.19
CA ALA A 144 -1.74 18.83 3.27
C ALA A 144 -1.14 17.43 3.49
N SER A 145 -1.94 16.37 3.34
CA SER A 145 -1.48 14.99 3.45
C SER A 145 -0.43 14.62 2.39
N LYS A 146 -0.64 14.95 1.11
CA LYS A 146 0.35 14.67 0.06
C LYS A 146 1.61 15.53 0.24
N SER A 147 1.46 16.78 0.65
CA SER A 147 2.61 17.67 0.94
C SER A 147 3.51 17.09 2.05
N LEU A 148 2.91 16.52 3.10
CA LEU A 148 3.64 15.84 4.19
C LEU A 148 4.34 14.55 3.73
N LEU A 149 3.76 13.84 2.77
CA LEU A 149 4.29 12.58 2.25
C LEU A 149 5.37 12.78 1.17
N MET A 150 5.31 13.85 0.38
CA MET A 150 6.21 14.10 -0.75
C MET A 150 7.72 13.90 -0.44
N PRO A 151 8.27 14.37 0.69
CA PRO A 151 9.69 14.19 1.00
C PRO A 151 10.12 12.72 1.18
N TYR A 152 9.18 11.83 1.52
CA TYR A 152 9.46 10.41 1.79
C TYR A 152 9.24 9.50 0.57
N ARG A 153 8.85 10.07 -0.57
CA ARG A 153 8.52 9.31 -1.78
C ARG A 153 9.81 8.91 -2.51
N ILE A 154 9.96 7.62 -2.84
CA ILE A 154 11.12 7.13 -3.61
C ILE A 154 10.80 7.04 -5.11
N ARG A 155 9.64 6.47 -5.45
CA ARG A 155 9.23 6.21 -6.84
C ARG A 155 7.84 6.76 -7.10
N MET A 156 7.49 6.87 -8.38
CA MET A 156 6.11 7.12 -8.74
C MET A 156 5.28 5.89 -8.36
N GLY A 157 4.48 6.03 -7.30
CA GLY A 157 3.35 5.15 -6.98
C GLY A 157 2.52 4.80 -8.22
N VAL A 158 2.06 3.56 -8.29
CA VAL A 158 0.99 3.15 -9.23
C VAL A 158 -0.34 3.72 -8.77
#